data_AF-A0A7C9H9H7-F1
#
_entry.id   AF-A0A7C9H9H7-F1
#
_cell.length_a   1.000
_cell.length_b   1.000
_cell.length_c   1.000
_cell.angle_alpha   90.00
_cell.angle_beta   90.00
_cell.angle_gamma   90.00
#
_symmetry.space_group_name_H-M   'P 1'
#
loop_
_entity.id
_entity.type
_entity.pdbx_description
1 polymer ?
#
loop_
_entity_poly.entity_id
_entity_poly.type
_entity_poly.pdbx_seq_one_letter_code
_entity_poly.pdbx_strand_id
1 'polypeptide(L)'
;MSWSDKLSGTRDQLRALNKTIPDTTRAFGALGKTVKEGGTLEFKTKEFVALGIAIATKCEACIVLHVETLVKCGATREEVADVLAMAIQMGGGPSMMYAGKALECYDELAG
;
A
#
# COMPACT_ATOMS: atom_id res chain seq x y z
N MET A 1 14.68 11.08 -1.43
CA MET A 1 14.83 9.66 -1.80
C MET A 1 13.62 9.33 -2.66
N SER A 2 13.83 8.62 -3.76
CA SER A 2 12.74 8.22 -4.65
C SER A 2 11.80 7.23 -3.94
N TRP A 3 10.57 7.07 -4.43
CA TRP A 3 9.68 6.02 -3.94
C TRP A 3 10.23 4.63 -4.24
N SER A 4 10.98 4.49 -5.33
CA SER A 4 11.74 3.29 -5.68
C SER A 4 12.80 2.92 -4.62
N ASP A 5 13.56 3.91 -4.12
CA ASP A 5 14.51 3.71 -3.01
C ASP A 5 13.80 3.35 -1.71
N LYS A 6 12.63 3.96 -1.46
CA LYS A 6 11.84 3.65 -0.28
C LYS A 6 11.28 2.23 -0.33
N LEU A 7 10.83 1.78 -1.50
CA LEU A 7 10.35 0.43 -1.72
C LEU A 7 11.46 -0.60 -1.47
N SER A 8 12.66 -0.37 -2.03
CA SER A 8 13.80 -1.27 -1.83
C SER A 8 14.23 -1.32 -0.36
N GLY A 9 14.38 -0.15 0.30
CA GLY A 9 14.73 -0.08 1.71
C GLY A 9 13.69 -0.75 2.62
N THR A 10 12.39 -0.57 2.34
CA THR A 10 11.31 -1.23 3.08
C THR A 10 11.41 -2.75 2.95
N ARG A 11 11.70 -3.27 1.74
CA ARG A 11 11.88 -4.72 1.52
C ARG A 11 13.07 -5.27 2.30
N ASP A 12 14.16 -4.54 2.36
CA ASP A 12 15.36 -4.99 3.07
C ASP A 12 15.13 -5.04 4.59
N GLN A 13 14.42 -4.05 5.15
CA GLN A 13 13.97 -4.06 6.54
C GLN A 13 13.08 -5.29 6.84
N LEU A 14 12.11 -5.57 5.97
CA LEU A 14 11.21 -6.71 6.14
C LEU A 14 11.93 -8.06 5.97
N ARG A 15 12.92 -8.15 5.07
CA ARG A 15 13.78 -9.35 4.93
C ARG A 15 14.61 -9.60 6.17
N ALA A 16 15.20 -8.55 6.75
CA ALA A 16 15.92 -8.66 8.01
C ALA A 16 15.00 -9.15 9.13
N LEU A 17 13.80 -8.57 9.25
CA LEU A 17 12.80 -8.99 10.24
C LEU A 17 12.37 -10.45 10.05
N ASN A 18 12.16 -10.89 8.80
CA ASN A 18 11.81 -12.27 8.47
C ASN A 18 12.90 -13.26 8.92
N LYS A 19 14.18 -12.92 8.74
CA LYS A 19 15.30 -13.73 9.23
C LYS A 19 15.37 -13.79 10.76
N THR A 20 15.04 -12.69 11.44
CA THR A 20 15.14 -12.58 12.90
C THR A 20 13.99 -13.28 13.63
N ILE A 21 12.76 -13.16 13.13
CA ILE A 21 11.55 -13.74 13.74
C ILE A 21 10.70 -14.49 12.69
N PRO A 22 11.22 -15.60 12.14
CA PRO A 22 10.64 -16.27 10.98
C PRO A 22 9.24 -16.84 11.23
N ASP A 23 8.96 -17.37 12.42
CA ASP A 23 7.66 -17.98 12.70
C ASP A 23 6.54 -16.93 12.78
N THR A 24 6.79 -15.83 13.50
CA THR A 24 5.85 -14.71 13.59
C THR A 24 5.58 -14.08 12.22
N THR A 25 6.63 -13.80 11.44
CA THR A 25 6.48 -13.18 10.12
C THR A 25 5.83 -14.12 9.10
N ARG A 26 6.08 -15.43 9.19
CA ARG A 26 5.36 -16.44 8.39
C ARG A 26 3.88 -16.49 8.73
N ALA A 27 3.53 -16.47 10.02
CA ALA A 27 2.14 -16.42 10.46
C ALA A 27 1.42 -15.16 9.94
N PHE A 28 2.08 -14.00 10.01
CA PHE A 28 1.55 -12.76 9.44
C PHE A 28 1.40 -12.84 7.90
N GLY A 29 2.36 -13.43 7.20
CA GLY A 29 2.27 -13.68 5.76
C GLY A 29 1.08 -14.58 5.39
N ALA A 30 0.79 -15.61 6.19
CA ALA A 30 -0.37 -16.48 6.00
C ALA A 30 -1.68 -15.71 6.19
N LEU A 31 -1.78 -14.84 7.20
CA LEU A 31 -2.93 -13.94 7.36
C LEU A 31 -3.11 -13.07 6.10
N GLY A 32 -2.04 -12.43 5.63
CA GLY A 32 -2.08 -11.62 4.40
C GLY A 32 -2.59 -12.40 3.19
N LYS A 33 -2.13 -13.65 3.01
CA LYS A 33 -2.62 -14.55 1.95
C LYS A 33 -4.12 -14.80 2.04
N THR A 34 -4.63 -15.13 3.24
CA THR A 34 -6.06 -15.42 3.41
C THR A 34 -6.97 -14.23 3.10
N VAL A 35 -6.54 -13.00 3.46
CA VAL A 35 -7.31 -11.78 3.18
C VAL A 35 -7.29 -11.46 1.68
N LYS A 36 -6.15 -11.65 1.02
CA LYS A 36 -5.96 -11.24 -0.38
C LYS A 36 -6.51 -12.25 -1.39
N GLU A 37 -6.30 -13.56 -1.17
CA GLU A 37 -6.64 -14.61 -2.13
C GLU A 37 -8.04 -15.24 -1.93
N GLY A 38 -8.78 -14.88 -0.88
CA GLY A 38 -10.10 -15.45 -0.59
C GLY A 38 -11.18 -14.40 -0.36
N GLY A 39 -12.46 -14.75 -0.58
CA GLY A 39 -13.62 -13.91 -0.23
C GLY A 39 -14.30 -13.24 -1.44
N THR A 40 -15.28 -12.39 -1.16
CA THR A 40 -16.24 -11.86 -2.15
C THR A 40 -15.69 -10.70 -2.99
N LEU A 41 -14.83 -9.86 -2.42
CA LEU A 41 -14.22 -8.74 -3.15
C LEU A 41 -12.96 -9.20 -3.90
N GLU A 42 -12.79 -8.68 -5.11
CA GLU A 42 -11.61 -8.92 -5.92
C GLU A 42 -10.33 -8.38 -5.26
N PHE A 43 -9.19 -8.97 -5.64
CA PHE A 43 -7.88 -8.61 -5.12
C PHE A 43 -7.58 -7.11 -5.27
N LYS A 44 -7.80 -6.54 -6.47
CA LYS A 44 -7.57 -5.12 -6.75
C LYS A 44 -8.40 -4.21 -5.84
N THR A 45 -9.67 -4.55 -5.62
CA THR A 45 -10.55 -3.81 -4.71
C THR A 45 -10.02 -3.81 -3.26
N LYS A 46 -9.48 -4.94 -2.79
CA LYS A 46 -8.89 -5.00 -1.44
C LYS A 46 -7.60 -4.19 -1.32
N GLU A 47 -6.80 -4.12 -2.38
CA GLU A 47 -5.61 -3.26 -2.40
C GLU A 47 -5.98 -1.77 -2.36
N PHE A 48 -7.09 -1.35 -2.98
CA PHE A 48 -7.62 0.00 -2.81
C PHE A 48 -8.03 0.28 -1.35
N VAL A 49 -8.70 -0.67 -0.70
CA VAL A 49 -9.01 -0.56 0.74
C VAL A 49 -7.73 -0.45 1.57
N ALA A 50 -6.73 -1.27 1.26
CA ALA A 50 -5.44 -1.25 1.96
C ALA A 50 -4.69 0.09 1.76
N LEU A 51 -4.73 0.67 0.56
CA LEU A 51 -4.18 2.00 0.29
C LEU A 51 -4.89 3.07 1.12
N GLY A 52 -6.23 3.05 1.18
CA GLY A 52 -7.00 3.96 2.03
C GLY A 52 -6.60 3.87 3.50
N ILE A 53 -6.42 2.65 4.03
CA ILE A 53 -5.94 2.42 5.40
C ILE A 53 -4.50 2.90 5.58
N ALA A 54 -3.61 2.67 4.61
CA ALA A 54 -2.23 3.13 4.66
C ALA A 54 -2.14 4.68 4.77
N ILE A 55 -3.03 5.39 4.06
CA ILE A 55 -3.16 6.85 4.13
C ILE A 55 -3.71 7.28 5.48
N ALA A 56 -4.81 6.67 5.94
CA ALA A 56 -5.44 6.99 7.21
C ALA A 56 -4.50 6.78 8.42
N THR A 57 -3.65 5.75 8.34
CA THR A 57 -2.62 5.44 9.34
C THR A 57 -1.29 6.14 9.11
N LYS A 58 -1.18 6.97 8.06
CA LYS A 58 -0.01 7.82 7.77
C LYS A 58 1.28 7.00 7.56
N CYS A 59 1.16 5.81 6.98
CA CYS A 59 2.23 4.84 6.83
C CYS A 59 2.82 4.86 5.42
N GLU A 60 3.91 5.61 5.19
CA GLU A 60 4.55 5.68 3.85
C GLU A 60 5.11 4.34 3.36
N ALA A 61 5.60 3.48 4.27
CA ALA A 61 6.04 2.14 3.93
C ALA A 61 4.87 1.27 3.44
N CYS A 62 3.68 1.45 4.02
CA CYS A 62 2.47 0.78 3.59
C CYS A 62 1.99 1.34 2.25
N ILE A 63 2.01 2.66 2.07
CA ILE A 63 1.66 3.33 0.81
C ILE A 63 2.48 2.74 -0.35
N VAL A 64 3.81 2.73 -0.24
CA VAL A 64 4.66 2.28 -1.37
C VAL A 64 4.44 0.80 -1.71
N LEU A 65 4.19 -0.06 -0.72
CA LEU A 65 3.93 -1.49 -0.96
C LEU A 65 2.58 -1.72 -1.64
N HIS A 66 1.54 -1.01 -1.22
CA HIS A 66 0.20 -1.18 -1.78
C HIS A 66 0.06 -0.49 -3.14
N VAL A 67 0.69 0.67 -3.34
CA VAL A 67 0.78 1.33 -4.66
C VAL A 67 1.51 0.44 -5.66
N GLU A 68 2.67 -0.13 -5.32
CA GLU A 68 3.38 -1.05 -6.23
C GLU A 68 2.50 -2.26 -6.62
N THR A 69 1.73 -2.78 -5.67
CA THR A 69 0.80 -3.89 -5.92
C THR A 69 -0.34 -3.47 -6.85
N LEU A 70 -0.91 -2.28 -6.64
CA LEU A 70 -1.95 -1.71 -7.48
C LEU A 70 -1.47 -1.48 -8.93
N VAL A 71 -0.26 -0.93 -9.11
CA VAL A 71 0.36 -0.77 -10.43
C VAL A 71 0.49 -2.12 -11.14
N LYS A 72 0.99 -3.15 -10.45
CA LYS A 72 1.08 -4.52 -11.00
C LYS A 72 -0.27 -5.14 -11.35
N CYS A 73 -1.34 -4.70 -10.71
CA CYS A 73 -2.71 -5.13 -10.99
C CYS A 73 -3.40 -4.30 -12.08
N GLY A 74 -2.68 -3.37 -12.72
CA GLY A 74 -3.23 -2.50 -13.75
C GLY A 74 -4.25 -1.50 -13.20
N ALA A 75 -4.15 -1.11 -11.93
CA ALA A 75 -4.93 0.00 -11.40
C ALA A 75 -4.62 1.27 -12.21
N THR A 76 -5.64 2.05 -12.57
CA THR A 76 -5.40 3.32 -13.27
C THR A 76 -5.16 4.46 -12.29
N ARG A 77 -4.62 5.56 -12.80
CA ARG A 77 -4.41 6.78 -12.00
C ARG A 77 -5.72 7.33 -11.46
N GLU A 78 -6.79 7.24 -12.26
CA GLU A 78 -8.14 7.67 -11.90
C GLU A 78 -8.73 6.79 -10.79
N GLU A 79 -8.56 5.46 -10.87
CA GLU A 79 -9.01 4.56 -9.80
C GLU A 79 -8.29 4.85 -8.48
N VAL A 80 -6.98 5.11 -8.52
CA VAL A 80 -6.22 5.52 -7.34
C VAL A 80 -6.76 6.86 -6.81
N ALA A 81 -6.94 7.86 -7.67
CA ALA A 81 -7.42 9.18 -7.27
C ALA A 81 -8.80 9.14 -6.60
N ASP A 82 -9.71 8.26 -7.04
CA ASP A 82 -11.03 8.06 -6.42
C ASP A 82 -10.91 7.59 -4.95
N VAL A 83 -10.01 6.65 -4.68
CA VAL A 83 -9.69 6.18 -3.31
C VAL A 83 -9.07 7.29 -2.47
N LEU A 84 -8.19 8.10 -3.07
CA LEU A 84 -7.57 9.24 -2.38
C LEU A 84 -8.62 10.27 -1.95
N ALA A 85 -9.61 10.56 -2.80
CA ALA A 85 -10.72 11.45 -2.45
C ALA A 85 -11.49 10.94 -1.23
N MET A 86 -11.80 9.64 -1.19
CA MET A 86 -12.43 9.01 -0.03
C MET A 86 -11.58 9.10 1.24
N ALA A 87 -10.27 8.87 1.14
CA ALA A 87 -9.35 9.02 2.27
C ALA A 87 -9.29 10.45 2.80
N ILE A 88 -9.28 11.45 1.90
CA ILE A 88 -9.31 12.88 2.26
C ILE A 88 -10.61 13.24 2.98
N GLN A 89 -11.76 12.82 2.44
CA GLN A 89 -13.07 13.09 3.03
C GLN A 89 -13.16 12.56 4.47
N MET A 90 -12.65 11.35 4.71
CA MET A 90 -12.75 10.70 6.02
C MET A 90 -11.67 11.13 7.01
N GLY A 91 -10.51 11.58 6.52
CA GLY A 91 -9.35 11.87 7.37
C GLY A 91 -8.84 13.31 7.34
N GLY A 92 -9.52 14.22 6.62
CA GLY A 92 -9.26 15.65 6.59
C GLY A 92 -7.84 16.04 6.15
N GLY A 93 -7.34 17.15 6.70
CA GLY A 93 -6.03 17.73 6.36
C GLY A 93 -4.85 16.75 6.42
N PRO A 94 -4.70 15.92 7.48
CA PRO A 94 -3.64 14.93 7.52
C PRO A 94 -3.71 13.92 6.38
N SER A 95 -4.90 13.42 6.05
CA SER A 95 -5.05 12.48 4.94
C SER A 95 -4.80 13.13 3.58
N MET A 96 -5.09 14.43 3.42
CA MET A 96 -4.70 15.20 2.22
C MET A 96 -3.19 15.19 1.98
N MET A 97 -2.37 15.32 3.03
CA MET A 97 -0.91 15.30 2.88
C MET A 97 -0.40 13.92 2.44
N TYR A 98 -0.96 12.85 3.00
CA TYR A 98 -0.56 11.47 2.65
C TYR A 98 -1.18 10.99 1.33
N ALA A 99 -2.34 11.53 0.94
CA ALA A 99 -2.92 11.30 -0.38
C ALA A 99 -2.04 11.92 -1.48
N GLY A 100 -1.52 13.14 -1.27
CA GLY A 100 -0.54 13.74 -2.19
C GLY A 100 0.70 12.86 -2.39
N LYS A 101 1.24 12.31 -1.29
CA LYS A 101 2.35 11.34 -1.32
C LYS A 101 1.99 10.05 -2.04
N ALA A 102 0.79 9.52 -1.83
CA ALA A 102 0.33 8.31 -2.51
C ALA A 102 0.18 8.51 -4.02
N LEU A 103 -0.30 9.67 -4.45
CA LEU A 103 -0.39 10.02 -5.87
C LEU A 103 0.98 10.15 -6.52
N GLU A 104 1.92 10.85 -5.87
CA GLU A 104 3.32 10.95 -6.31
C GLU A 104 3.97 9.56 -6.42
N CYS A 105 3.77 8.70 -5.41
CA CYS A 105 4.25 7.33 -5.41
C CYS A 105 3.71 6.52 -6.59
N TYR A 106 2.42 6.68 -6.91
CA TYR A 106 1.80 6.00 -8.03
C TYR A 106 2.40 6.48 -9.35
N ASP A 107 2.49 7.80 -9.53
CA ASP A 107 3.03 8.41 -10.75
C ASP A 107 4.50 7.98 -10.99
N GLU A 108 5.31 7.83 -9.93
CA GLU A 108 6.69 7.33 -10.04
C GLU A 108 6.76 5.84 -10.41
N LEU A 109 5.91 4.98 -9.82
CA LEU A 109 5.99 3.54 -10.01
C LEU A 109 5.23 3.02 -11.25
N ALA A 110 4.29 3.79 -11.78
CA ALA A 110 3.52 3.45 -12.97
C ALA A 110 4.20 3.89 -14.29
N GLY A 111 5.14 4.82 -14.21
CA GLY A 111 5.99 5.26 -15.33
C GLY A 111 7.12 4.29 -15.63
#